data_AF-A0A1W9Q7L9-F1
#
_entry.id   AF-A0A1W9Q7L9-F1
#
_cell.length_a   1.000
_cell.length_b   1.000
_cell.length_c   1.000
_cell.angle_alpha   90.00
_cell.angle_beta   90.00
_cell.angle_gamma   90.00
#
_symmetry.space_group_name_H-M   'P 1'
#
loop_
_entity.id
_entity.type
_entity.pdbx_description
1 polymer ?
#
loop_
_entity_poly.entity_id
_entity_poly.type
_entity_poly.pdbx_seq_one_letter_code
_entity_poly.pdbx_strand_id
1 'polypeptide(L)'
;MIGISALSGEGLERLEEALRERIGAVHEAQEHPLITRARHREGLQDCAASLERAGQGLASGLDAELISEDLRLAARALGRITGRVDVEDLLDVIFRDFCIGK
;
A
#
# COMPACT_ATOMS: atom_id res chain seq x y z
N MET A 1 -25.53 10.58 -17.06
CA MET A 1 -24.80 9.69 -17.99
C MET A 1 -24.22 10.54 -19.10
N ILE A 2 -22.94 10.38 -19.41
CA ILE A 2 -22.30 11.04 -20.56
C ILE A 2 -22.46 10.10 -21.76
N GLY A 3 -23.28 10.50 -22.74
CA GLY A 3 -23.35 9.78 -24.01
C GLY A 3 -22.07 9.97 -24.81
N ILE A 4 -21.54 8.90 -25.39
CA ILE A 4 -20.31 8.90 -26.19
C ILE A 4 -20.48 8.08 -27.48
N SER A 5 -19.73 8.46 -28.51
CA SER A 5 -19.56 7.69 -29.74
C SER A 5 -18.08 7.61 -30.10
N ALA A 6 -17.50 6.40 -30.04
CA ALA A 6 -16.11 6.19 -30.40
C ALA A 6 -15.85 6.35 -31.91
N LEU A 7 -16.87 6.18 -32.74
CA LEU A 7 -16.76 6.29 -34.19
C LEU A 7 -16.72 7.74 -34.66
N SER A 8 -17.57 8.60 -34.09
CA SER A 8 -17.64 10.03 -34.44
C SER A 8 -16.79 10.92 -33.54
N GLY A 9 -16.31 10.39 -32.41
CA GLY A 9 -15.61 11.15 -31.38
C GLY A 9 -16.52 11.99 -30.49
N GLU A 10 -17.84 11.97 -30.71
CA GLU A 10 -18.79 12.76 -29.96
C GLU A 10 -18.79 12.37 -28.47
N GLY A 11 -18.74 13.38 -27.60
CA GLY A 11 -18.79 13.20 -26.16
C GLY A 11 -17.49 12.77 -25.48
N LEU A 12 -16.41 12.50 -26.25
CA LEU A 12 -15.10 12.14 -25.69
C LEU A 12 -14.48 13.28 -24.88
N GLU A 13 -14.55 14.52 -25.35
CA GLU A 13 -14.01 15.69 -24.63
C GLU A 13 -14.70 15.88 -23.27
N ARG A 14 -16.03 15.75 -23.23
CA ARG A 14 -16.79 15.83 -21.97
C ARG A 14 -16.47 14.68 -21.03
N LEU A 15 -16.20 13.49 -21.57
CA LEU A 15 -15.75 12.36 -20.77
C LEU A 15 -14.37 12.63 -20.17
N GLU A 16 -13.44 13.18 -20.96
CA GLU A 16 -12.11 13.57 -20.49
C GLU A 16 -12.20 14.62 -19.37
N GLU A 17 -13.02 15.65 -19.54
CA GLU A 17 -13.21 16.69 -18.53
C GLU A 17 -13.81 16.11 -17.24
N ALA A 18 -14.84 15.27 -17.34
CA ALA A 18 -15.43 14.61 -16.18
C ALA A 18 -14.45 13.67 -15.45
N LEU A 19 -13.51 13.04 -16.18
CA LEU A 19 -12.43 12.26 -15.58
C LEU A 19 -11.40 13.17 -14.88
N ARG A 20 -11.04 14.30 -15.51
CA ARG A 20 -10.13 15.31 -14.95
C ARG A 20 -10.67 15.89 -13.65
N GLU A 21 -11.93 16.27 -13.61
CA GLU A 21 -12.60 16.76 -12.39
C GLU A 21 -12.59 15.71 -11.28
N ARG A 22 -12.95 14.45 -11.60
CA ARG A 22 -12.97 13.37 -10.61
C ARG A 22 -11.60 13.01 -10.07
N ILE A 23 -10.56 13.04 -10.91
CA ILE A 23 -9.18 12.73 -10.50
C ILE A 23 -8.55 13.92 -9.78
N GLY A 24 -8.81 15.15 -10.24
CA GLY A 24 -8.33 16.40 -9.63
C GLY A 24 -8.81 16.53 -8.18
N ALA A 25 -10.08 16.25 -7.93
CA ALA A 25 -10.64 16.22 -6.57
C ALA A 25 -9.98 15.19 -5.64
N VAL A 26 -9.38 14.12 -6.19
CA VAL A 26 -8.64 13.10 -5.42
C VAL A 26 -7.19 13.53 -5.18
N HIS A 27 -6.61 14.34 -6.05
CA HIS A 27 -5.21 14.79 -5.98
C HIS A 27 -4.99 16.05 -5.13
N GLU A 28 -5.92 17.00 -5.10
CA GLU A 28 -5.76 18.25 -4.32
C GLU A 28 -5.66 18.01 -2.80
N ALA A 29 -6.03 16.82 -2.32
CA ALA A 29 -6.00 16.45 -0.91
C ALA A 29 -4.63 16.00 -0.39
N GLN A 30 -3.56 15.96 -1.20
CA GLN A 30 -2.33 15.25 -0.82
C GLN A 30 -1.04 16.07 -0.97
N GLU A 31 -0.63 16.71 0.12
CA GLU A 31 0.75 17.22 0.32
C GLU A 31 1.76 16.09 0.60
N HIS A 32 1.29 14.85 0.82
CA HIS A 32 2.13 13.73 1.23
C HIS A 32 2.47 12.78 0.07
N PRO A 33 3.67 12.19 0.05
CA PRO A 33 4.06 11.19 -0.93
C PRO A 33 3.05 10.04 -0.97
N LEU A 34 2.53 9.76 -2.16
CA LEU A 34 1.58 8.68 -2.38
C LEU A 34 2.24 7.30 -2.25
N ILE A 35 1.62 6.40 -1.47
CA ILE A 35 1.97 4.98 -1.46
C ILE A 35 1.37 4.32 -2.70
N THR A 36 2.15 4.32 -3.79
CA THR A 36 1.70 3.85 -5.11
C THR A 36 1.88 2.35 -5.34
N ARG A 37 2.74 1.68 -4.56
CA ARG A 37 3.02 0.24 -4.71
C ARG A 37 2.17 -0.57 -3.72
N ALA A 38 1.48 -1.60 -4.23
CA ALA A 38 0.66 -2.51 -3.42
C ALA A 38 1.46 -3.13 -2.26
N ARG A 39 2.68 -3.63 -2.52
CA ARG A 39 3.57 -4.18 -1.48
C ARG A 39 3.91 -3.21 -0.34
N HIS A 40 4.05 -1.91 -0.63
CA HIS A 40 4.36 -0.93 0.41
C HIS A 40 3.12 -0.64 1.25
N ARG A 41 1.94 -0.63 0.61
CA ARG A 41 0.66 -0.49 1.31
C ARG A 41 0.43 -1.65 2.26
N GLU A 42 0.62 -2.88 1.79
CA GLU A 42 0.48 -4.09 2.60
C GLU A 42 1.42 -4.08 3.80
N GLY A 43 2.72 -3.81 3.59
CA GLY A 43 3.68 -3.72 4.71
C GLY A 43 3.32 -2.64 5.74
N LEU A 44 2.73 -1.52 5.32
CA LEU A 44 2.29 -0.46 6.25
C LEU A 44 1.03 -0.86 7.00
N GLN A 45 0.11 -1.59 6.36
CA GLN A 45 -1.07 -2.15 7.01
C GLN A 45 -0.69 -3.18 8.08
N ASP A 46 0.25 -4.08 7.78
CA ASP A 46 0.79 -5.05 8.74
C ASP A 46 1.45 -4.37 9.94
N CYS A 47 2.24 -3.32 9.66
CA CYS A 47 2.90 -2.52 10.68
C CYS A 47 1.87 -1.85 11.60
N ALA A 48 0.88 -1.17 11.02
CA ALA A 48 -0.19 -0.49 11.75
C ALA A 48 -0.99 -1.48 12.61
N ALA A 49 -1.38 -2.62 12.06
CA ALA A 49 -2.12 -3.65 12.78
C ALA A 49 -1.32 -4.20 13.99
N SER A 50 0.00 -4.35 13.84
CA SER A 50 0.86 -4.83 14.93
C SER A 50 1.05 -3.78 16.02
N LEU A 51 1.20 -2.50 15.65
CA LEU A 51 1.23 -1.39 16.62
C LEU A 51 -0.09 -1.25 17.37
N GLU A 52 -1.23 -1.45 16.69
CA GLU A 52 -2.55 -1.42 17.32
C GLU A 52 -2.69 -2.54 18.35
N ARG A 53 -2.27 -3.77 18.04
CA ARG A 53 -2.24 -4.87 19.01
C ARG A 53 -1.33 -4.57 20.19
N ALA A 54 -0.14 -4.03 19.97
CA ALA A 54 0.77 -3.64 21.04
C ALA A 54 0.13 -2.57 21.97
N GLY A 55 -0.54 -1.58 21.40
CA GLY A 55 -1.25 -0.53 22.14
C GLY A 55 -2.44 -1.08 22.95
N GLN A 56 -3.23 -1.98 22.35
CA GLN A 56 -4.31 -2.67 23.05
C GLN A 56 -3.78 -3.56 24.17
N GLY A 57 -2.65 -4.23 23.94
CA GLY A 57 -1.98 -5.05 24.94
C GLY A 57 -1.49 -4.24 26.12
N LEU A 58 -0.88 -3.09 25.86
CA LEU A 58 -0.48 -2.14 26.90
C LEU A 58 -1.69 -1.66 27.72
N ALA A 59 -2.80 -1.31 27.05
CA ALA A 59 -4.02 -0.87 27.71
C ALA A 59 -4.71 -1.97 28.55
N SER A 60 -4.56 -3.24 28.13
CA SER A 60 -5.17 -4.38 28.80
C SER A 60 -4.29 -5.01 29.87
N GLY A 61 -3.06 -4.51 30.07
CA GLY A 61 -2.11 -5.06 31.03
C GLY A 61 -1.51 -6.41 30.62
N LEU A 62 -1.37 -6.65 29.30
CA LEU A 62 -0.69 -7.84 28.78
C LEU A 62 0.79 -7.86 29.16
N ASP A 63 1.37 -9.06 29.21
CA ASP A 63 2.78 -9.25 29.53
C ASP A 63 3.69 -8.52 28.53
N ALA A 64 4.78 -7.95 29.07
CA ALA A 64 5.74 -7.19 28.29
C ALA A 64 6.36 -8.00 27.14
N GLU A 65 6.46 -9.32 27.29
CA GLU A 65 6.96 -10.24 26.26
C GLU A 65 6.05 -10.24 25.01
N LEU A 66 4.72 -10.28 25.20
CA LEU A 66 3.76 -10.27 24.10
C LEU A 66 3.70 -8.91 23.41
N ILE A 67 3.74 -7.82 24.18
CA ILE A 67 3.79 -6.45 23.63
C ILE A 67 5.08 -6.26 22.83
N SER A 68 6.20 -6.76 23.34
CA SER A 68 7.50 -6.66 22.67
C SER A 68 7.54 -7.44 21.35
N GLU A 69 6.85 -8.59 21.29
CA GLU A 69 6.72 -9.35 20.05
C GLU A 69 5.91 -8.58 18.98
N ASP A 70 4.79 -7.95 19.36
CA ASP A 70 4.01 -7.13 18.42
C ASP A 70 4.82 -5.92 17.90
N LEU A 71 5.64 -5.29 18.76
CA LEU A 71 6.56 -4.23 18.35
C LEU A 71 7.65 -4.74 17.39
N ARG A 72 8.18 -5.95 17.62
CA ARG A 72 9.15 -6.60 16.72
C ARG A 72 8.54 -6.87 15.35
N LEU A 73 7.29 -7.34 15.31
CA LEU A 73 6.55 -7.57 14.06
C LEU A 73 6.30 -6.27 13.30
N ALA A 74 5.91 -5.19 14.00
CA ALA A 74 5.77 -3.86 13.40
C ALA A 74 7.09 -3.38 12.78
N ALA A 75 8.20 -3.49 13.51
CA ALA A 75 9.52 -3.11 13.02
C ALA A 75 9.96 -3.92 11.80
N ARG A 76 9.67 -5.23 11.77
CA ARG A 76 9.96 -6.09 10.60
C ARG A 76 9.15 -5.69 9.38
N ALA A 77 7.84 -5.43 9.55
CA ALA A 77 6.98 -4.99 8.46
C ALA A 77 7.44 -3.66 7.86
N LEU A 78 7.84 -2.71 8.71
CA LEU A 78 8.44 -1.45 8.27
C LEU A 78 9.81 -1.64 7.61
N GLY A 79 10.61 -2.59 8.11
CA GLY A 79 11.90 -2.98 7.56
C GLY A 79 11.80 -3.41 6.08
N ARG A 80 10.81 -4.26 5.76
CA ARG A 80 10.54 -4.73 4.38
C ARG A 80 10.31 -3.57 3.40
N ILE A 81 9.73 -2.46 3.86
CA ILE A 81 9.46 -1.28 3.03
C ILE A 81 10.71 -0.39 2.88
N THR A 82 11.52 -0.30 3.93
CA THR A 82 12.70 0.58 3.98
C THR A 82 13.98 -0.09 3.45
N GLY A 83 13.90 -1.33 2.97
CA GLY A 83 15.04 -2.07 2.41
C GLY A 83 15.86 -2.85 3.46
N ARG A 84 15.37 -2.95 4.70
CA ARG A 84 15.85 -3.93 5.69
C ARG A 84 15.07 -5.22 5.49
N VAL A 85 15.56 -6.06 4.59
CA VAL A 85 14.85 -7.25 4.14
C VAL A 85 15.63 -8.51 4.53
N ASP A 86 14.90 -9.53 5.00
CA ASP A 86 15.43 -10.85 5.36
C ASP A 86 15.83 -11.65 4.10
N VAL A 87 16.63 -12.70 4.24
CA VAL A 87 17.15 -13.46 3.08
C VAL A 87 16.01 -14.11 2.28
N GLU A 88 14.98 -14.65 2.93
CA GLU A 88 13.82 -15.23 2.24
C GLU A 88 13.08 -14.24 1.34
N ASP A 89 12.90 -13.00 1.80
CA ASP A 89 12.19 -11.97 1.04
C ASP A 89 12.97 -11.54 -0.22
N LEU A 90 14.31 -11.64 -0.18
CA LEU A 90 15.19 -11.38 -1.33
C LEU A 90 15.01 -12.46 -2.41
N LEU A 91 14.85 -13.71 -2.00
CA LEU A 91 14.67 -14.83 -2.91
C LEU A 91 13.33 -14.71 -3.66
N ASP A 92 12.24 -14.35 -2.97
CA ASP A 92 10.94 -14.13 -3.61
C ASP A 92 10.98 -12.99 -4.65
N VAL A 93 11.74 -11.92 -4.40
CA VAL A 93 11.92 -10.84 -5.38
C VAL A 93 12.77 -11.29 -6.56
N ILE A 94 13.82 -12.08 -6.33
CA ILE A 94 14.68 -12.60 -7.39
C ILE A 94 13.90 -13.53 -8.32
N PHE A 95 13.00 -14.37 -7.81
CA PHE A 95 12.33 -15.38 -8.63
C PHE A 95 10.95 -14.99 -9.16
N ARG A 96 10.33 -13.90 -8.68
CA ARG A 96 8.97 -13.51 -9.11
C ARG A 96 8.89 -13.07 -10.58
N ASP A 97 9.96 -12.49 -11.12
CA ASP A 97 9.97 -11.95 -12.49
C ASP A 97 10.78 -12.81 -13.47
N PHE A 98 11.37 -13.93 -13.02
CA PHE A 98 12.00 -14.90 -13.93
C PHE A 98 10.92 -15.80 -14.53
N CYS A 99 10.65 -15.63 -15.82
CA CYS A 99 10.00 -16.68 -16.59
C CYS A 99 10.88 -17.93 -16.51
N ILE A 100 10.37 -19.03 -15.95
CA ILE A 100 11.03 -20.33 -16.05
C ILE A 100 11.07 -20.68 -17.55
N GLY A 101 12.26 -20.59 -18.16
CA GLY A 101 12.51 -21.11 -19.50
C GLY A 101 12.72 -20.09 -20.64
N LYS A 102 13.32 -18.93 -20.40
CA LYS A 102 14.01 -18.16 -21.46
C LYS A 102 15.37 -17.66 -21.00
#